data_AF-A0A4S3IY26-F1
#
_entry.id   AF-A0A4S3IY26-F1
#
_cell.length_a   1.000
_cell.length_b   1.000
_cell.length_c   1.000
_cell.angle_alpha   90.00
_cell.angle_beta   90.00
_cell.angle_gamma   90.00
#
_symmetry.space_group_name_H-M   'P 1'
#
loop_
_entity.id
_entity.type
_entity.pdbx_description
1 polymer ?
#
loop_
_entity_poly.entity_id
_entity_poly.type
_entity_poly.pdbx_seq_one_letter_code
_entity_poly.pdbx_strand_id
1 'polypeptide(L)'
;MSPANFPASYPENFHYGVYNILQPVPEELKEKYDLVHVRLLVAALSKEDVSTVLDNLAQLLRTGGWIQWDELDGDSWAGRVHSSHVREINELVRKHMETKGMEL
;
A
#
# COMPACT_ATOMS: atom_id res chain seq x y z
N MET A 1 -7.71 12.73 2.24
CA MET A 1 -8.94 11.98 1.91
C MET A 1 -9.94 12.17 3.04
N SER A 2 -11.25 12.19 2.75
CA SER A 2 -12.31 12.39 3.75
C SER A 2 -13.47 11.41 3.52
N PRO A 3 -14.36 11.17 4.50
CA PRO A 3 -15.54 10.33 4.29
C PRO A 3 -16.48 10.84 3.18
N ALA A 4 -16.42 12.13 2.84
CA ALA A 4 -17.19 12.71 1.74
C ALA A 4 -16.75 12.17 0.36
N ASN A 5 -15.61 11.50 0.27
CA ASN A 5 -15.13 10.87 -0.96
C ASN A 5 -15.59 9.41 -1.12
N PHE A 6 -16.33 8.85 -0.14
CA PHE A 6 -16.85 7.49 -0.23
C PHE A 6 -17.98 7.40 -1.26
N PRO A 7 -18.16 6.23 -1.91
CA PRO A 7 -19.31 6.03 -2.79
C PRO A 7 -20.62 6.11 -2.01
N ALA A 8 -21.65 6.67 -2.64
CA ALA A 8 -22.96 6.85 -2.03
C ALA A 8 -23.69 5.51 -1.76
N SER A 9 -23.34 4.45 -2.49
CA SER A 9 -23.86 3.11 -2.30
C SER A 9 -22.77 2.06 -2.50
N TYR A 10 -22.82 1.01 -1.69
CA TYR A 10 -21.90 -0.12 -1.72
C TYR A 10 -22.55 -1.34 -1.05
N PRO A 11 -22.09 -2.57 -1.35
CA PRO A 11 -22.62 -3.78 -0.72
C PRO A 11 -22.40 -3.79 0.80
N GLU A 12 -23.27 -4.49 1.55
CA GLU A 12 -23.20 -4.53 3.03
C GLU A 12 -21.88 -5.07 3.58
N ASN A 13 -21.17 -5.90 2.81
CA ASN A 13 -19.88 -6.47 3.20
C ASN A 13 -18.69 -5.53 2.92
N PHE A 14 -18.92 -4.32 2.42
CA PHE A 14 -17.88 -3.30 2.21
C PHE A 14 -17.89 -2.26 3.31
N HIS A 15 -16.70 -1.94 3.82
CA HIS A 15 -16.51 -0.92 4.84
C HIS A 15 -15.46 0.06 4.34
N TYR A 16 -15.76 1.36 4.45
CA TYR A 16 -14.85 2.43 4.04
C TYR A 16 -14.33 3.16 5.27
N GLY A 17 -13.03 3.41 5.27
CA GLY A 17 -12.35 4.16 6.33
C GLY A 17 -11.40 5.17 5.71
N VAL A 18 -11.21 6.29 6.41
CA VAL A 18 -10.11 7.21 6.12
C VAL A 18 -8.94 6.76 6.97
N TYR A 19 -7.84 6.42 6.33
CA TYR A 19 -6.65 5.95 7.02
C TYR A 19 -5.40 6.64 6.49
N ASN A 20 -4.55 7.12 7.40
CA ASN A 20 -3.22 7.62 7.08
C ASN A 20 -2.21 6.53 7.41
N ILE A 21 -1.66 5.88 6.39
CA ILE A 21 -0.72 4.77 6.53
C ILE A 21 0.61 5.18 7.18
N LEU A 22 0.91 6.48 7.29
CA LEU A 22 2.11 6.99 7.98
C LEU A 22 1.92 7.12 9.49
N GLN A 23 0.71 6.94 10.00
CA GLN A 23 0.41 6.95 11.44
C GLN A 23 0.41 5.53 12.02
N PRO A 24 0.64 5.36 13.34
CA PRO A 24 0.57 4.06 13.98
C PRO A 24 -0.72 3.31 13.64
N VAL A 25 -0.61 2.02 13.37
CA VAL A 25 -1.76 1.17 13.04
C VAL A 25 -2.73 1.10 14.23
N PRO A 26 -4.00 1.47 14.05
CA PRO A 26 -5.03 1.32 15.08
C PRO A 26 -5.16 -0.14 15.51
N GLU A 27 -5.39 -0.38 16.79
CA GLU A 27 -5.40 -1.73 17.37
C GLU A 27 -6.43 -2.64 16.69
N GLU A 28 -7.59 -2.09 16.32
CA GLU A 28 -8.69 -2.79 15.66
C GLU A 28 -8.40 -3.20 14.20
N LEU A 29 -7.27 -2.77 13.64
CA LEU A 29 -6.81 -3.08 12.28
C LEU A 29 -5.57 -3.98 12.26
N LYS A 30 -4.89 -4.16 13.39
CA LYS A 30 -3.73 -5.05 13.48
C LYS A 30 -4.12 -6.50 13.27
N GLU A 31 -3.29 -7.24 12.55
CA GLU A 31 -3.44 -8.68 12.28
C GLU A 31 -4.82 -9.10 11.73
N LYS A 32 -5.51 -8.18 11.06
CA LYS A 32 -6.92 -8.35 10.67
C LYS A 32 -7.08 -8.98 9.29
N TYR A 33 -6.17 -8.66 8.38
CA TYR A 33 -6.37 -8.91 6.96
C TYR A 33 -5.58 -10.12 6.48
N ASP A 34 -6.23 -11.02 5.72
CA ASP A 34 -5.54 -12.06 4.93
C ASP A 34 -4.70 -11.44 3.81
N LEU A 35 -5.22 -10.37 3.23
CA LEU A 35 -4.68 -9.71 2.05
C LEU A 35 -4.82 -8.21 2.23
N VAL A 36 -3.73 -7.49 2.05
CA VAL A 36 -3.74 -6.03 1.92
C VAL A 36 -3.33 -5.69 0.50
N HIS A 37 -4.29 -5.18 -0.27
CA HIS A 37 -4.06 -4.71 -1.62
C HIS A 37 -3.75 -3.20 -1.60
N VAL A 38 -2.58 -2.83 -2.12
CA VAL A 38 -2.12 -1.45 -2.21
C VAL A 38 -2.03 -1.09 -3.69
N ARG A 39 -2.62 0.05 -4.05
CA ARG A 39 -2.68 0.48 -5.44
C ARG A 39 -2.43 1.98 -5.59
N LEU A 40 -1.54 2.31 -6.53
CA LEU A 40 -1.16 3.68 -6.91
C LEU A 40 -0.59 4.54 -5.77
N LEU A 41 -0.07 3.92 -4.71
CA LEU A 41 0.47 4.62 -3.56
C LEU A 41 1.84 5.25 -3.87
N VAL A 42 2.66 4.64 -4.74
CA VAL A 42 4.05 5.07 -4.98
C VAL A 42 4.19 6.49 -5.53
N ALA A 43 3.16 6.99 -6.20
CA ALA A 43 3.14 8.36 -6.70
C ALA A 43 3.01 9.42 -5.58
N ALA A 44 2.63 9.01 -4.37
CA ALA A 44 2.40 9.88 -3.24
C ALA A 44 3.44 9.73 -2.11
N LEU A 45 4.39 8.78 -2.21
CA LEU A 45 5.36 8.51 -1.15
C LEU A 45 6.67 9.25 -1.36
N SER A 46 7.25 9.78 -0.30
CA SER A 46 8.67 10.14 -0.27
C SER A 46 9.53 8.90 0.00
N LYS A 47 10.86 9.04 -0.11
CA LYS A 47 11.79 7.92 0.18
C LYS A 47 11.75 7.55 1.65
N GLU A 48 11.59 8.57 2.49
CA GLU A 48 11.56 8.49 3.94
C GLU A 48 10.30 7.77 4.43
N ASP A 49 9.22 7.82 3.66
CA ASP A 49 7.94 7.17 3.98
C ASP A 49 7.98 5.65 3.78
N VAL A 50 8.80 5.14 2.86
CA VAL A 50 8.74 3.75 2.39
C VAL A 50 8.83 2.73 3.53
N SER A 51 9.78 2.91 4.46
CA SER A 51 9.92 1.97 5.58
C SER A 51 8.68 1.97 6.46
N THR A 52 8.23 3.16 6.88
CA THR A 52 7.06 3.33 7.75
C THR A 52 5.80 2.72 7.13
N VAL A 53 5.60 2.95 5.83
CA VAL A 53 4.47 2.38 5.10
C VAL A 53 4.52 0.86 5.12
N LEU A 54 5.66 0.25 4.78
CA LEU A 54 5.79 -1.20 4.72
C LEU A 54 5.73 -1.85 6.11
N ASP A 55 6.25 -1.19 7.14
CA ASP A 55 6.11 -1.61 8.54
C ASP A 55 4.64 -1.60 8.99
N ASN A 56 3.89 -0.57 8.62
CA ASN A 56 2.47 -0.46 8.98
C ASN A 56 1.59 -1.41 8.17
N LEU A 57 1.86 -1.60 6.87
CA LEU A 57 1.16 -2.60 6.06
C LEU A 57 1.36 -4.02 6.59
N ALA A 58 2.58 -4.36 7.03
CA ALA A 58 2.86 -5.66 7.64
C ALA A 58 2.05 -5.88 8.93
N GLN A 59 1.89 -4.84 9.76
CA GLN A 59 1.07 -4.91 10.99
C GLN A 59 -0.42 -5.11 10.71
N LEU A 60 -0.94 -4.69 9.56
CA LEU A 60 -2.33 -4.94 9.17
C LEU A 60 -2.59 -6.43 8.86
N LEU A 61 -1.56 -7.15 8.43
CA LEU A 61 -1.68 -8.55 8.02
C LEU A 61 -1.74 -9.48 9.20
N ARG A 62 -2.65 -10.45 9.12
CA ARG A 62 -2.58 -11.64 9.98
C ARG A 62 -1.28 -12.41 9.71
N THR A 63 -0.88 -13.26 10.66
CA THR A 63 0.24 -14.19 10.41
C THR A 63 -0.06 -15.05 9.18
N GLY A 64 0.85 -15.03 8.19
CA GLY A 64 0.70 -15.73 6.92
C GLY A 64 -0.13 -15.01 5.86
N GLY A 65 -0.52 -13.75 6.12
CA GLY A 65 -1.19 -12.88 5.15
C GLY A 65 -0.26 -12.37 4.05
N TRP A 66 -0.86 -11.76 3.02
CA TRP A 66 -0.18 -11.35 1.79
C TRP A 66 -0.35 -9.85 1.52
N ILE A 67 0.68 -9.22 0.97
CA ILE A 67 0.55 -7.90 0.35
C ILE A 67 0.42 -8.11 -1.16
N GLN A 68 -0.62 -7.53 -1.76
CA GLN A 68 -0.67 -7.37 -3.21
C GLN A 68 -0.31 -5.92 -3.55
N TRP A 69 0.84 -5.73 -4.18
CA TRP A 69 1.40 -4.42 -4.49
C TRP A 69 1.20 -4.09 -5.98
N ASP A 70 0.09 -3.42 -6.31
CA ASP A 70 -0.34 -3.11 -7.68
C ASP A 70 -0.04 -1.64 -8.03
N GLU A 71 1.16 -1.36 -8.51
CA GLU A 71 1.67 0.01 -8.68
C GLU A 71 1.92 0.42 -10.12
N LEU A 72 2.15 1.73 -10.30
CA LEU A 72 2.60 2.28 -11.56
C LEU A 72 3.97 1.69 -11.91
N ASP A 73 4.04 0.88 -12.96
CA ASP A 73 5.30 0.52 -13.60
C ASP A 73 5.34 1.04 -15.06
N GLY A 74 6.56 1.18 -15.58
CA GLY A 74 6.77 1.71 -16.92
C GLY A 74 6.24 0.79 -18.03
N ASP A 75 6.21 -0.52 -17.81
CA ASP A 75 5.87 -1.52 -18.82
C ASP A 75 4.34 -1.68 -18.93
N SER A 76 3.65 -1.76 -17.79
CA SER A 76 2.21 -1.80 -17.59
C SER A 76 1.47 -0.61 -18.20
N TRP A 77 2.12 0.55 -18.29
CA TRP A 77 1.56 1.75 -18.92
C TRP A 77 2.15 2.07 -20.30
N ALA A 78 2.77 1.10 -20.97
CA ALA A 78 3.35 1.24 -22.30
C ALA A 78 4.35 2.41 -22.42
N GLY A 79 5.24 2.51 -21.44
CA GLY A 79 6.26 3.55 -21.31
C GLY A 79 5.74 4.90 -20.80
N ARG A 80 4.43 5.08 -20.60
CA ARG A 80 3.87 6.41 -20.26
C ARG A 80 4.19 6.90 -18.85
N VAL A 81 4.74 6.04 -17.98
CA VAL A 81 5.25 6.43 -16.67
C VAL A 81 6.75 6.69 -16.78
N HIS A 82 7.11 7.95 -17.01
CA HIS A 82 8.51 8.43 -17.10
C HIS A 82 9.03 9.05 -15.80
N SER A 83 8.24 9.07 -14.73
CA SER A 83 8.64 9.72 -13.47
C SER A 83 9.80 8.97 -12.81
N SER A 84 10.98 9.61 -12.72
CA SER A 84 12.14 9.08 -12.01
C SER A 84 11.83 8.79 -10.55
N HIS A 85 10.97 9.62 -9.95
CA HIS A 85 10.46 9.42 -8.60
C HIS A 85 9.71 8.09 -8.45
N VAL A 86 8.75 7.78 -9.32
CA VAL A 86 7.98 6.53 -9.25
C VAL A 86 8.90 5.31 -9.40
N ARG A 87 9.86 5.36 -10.33
CA ARG A 87 10.84 4.27 -10.51
C ARG A 87 11.67 4.05 -9.25
N GLU A 88 12.20 5.14 -8.70
CA GLU A 88 13.03 5.08 -7.50
C GLU A 88 12.26 4.55 -6.28
N ILE A 89 11.03 5.01 -6.05
CA ILE A 89 10.20 4.52 -4.95
C ILE A 89 9.86 3.02 -5.15
N ASN A 90 9.52 2.59 -6.36
CA ASN A 90 9.30 1.17 -6.66
C ASN A 90 10.54 0.31 -6.37
N GLU A 91 11.72 0.78 -6.74
CA GLU A 91 12.97 0.07 -6.45
C GLU A 91 13.24 -0.05 -4.95
N LEU A 92 12.97 1.02 -4.18
CA LEU A 92 13.10 1.01 -2.73
C LEU A 92 12.10 0.06 -2.07
N VAL A 93 10.84 0.07 -2.51
CA VAL A 93 9.81 -0.84 -2.00
C VAL A 93 10.22 -2.27 -2.24
N ARG A 94 10.58 -2.62 -3.48
CA ARG A 94 10.99 -3.99 -3.84
C ARG A 94 12.16 -4.46 -2.98
N LYS A 95 13.22 -3.64 -2.86
CA LYS A 95 14.36 -3.97 -2.01
C LYS A 95 13.96 -4.19 -0.55
N HIS A 96 13.07 -3.35 -0.01
CA HIS A 96 12.61 -3.49 1.37
C HIS A 96 11.76 -4.76 1.56
N MET A 97 10.86 -5.07 0.63
CA MET A 97 10.05 -6.29 0.68
C MET A 97 10.93 -7.56 0.63
N GLU A 98 11.93 -7.58 -0.26
CA GLU A 98 12.93 -8.66 -0.34
C GLU A 98 13.68 -8.84 1.00
N THR A 99 14.10 -7.76 1.66
CA THR A 99 14.80 -7.86 2.97
C THR A 99 13.94 -8.45 4.09
N LYS A 100 12.62 -8.39 3.95
CA LYS A 100 11.66 -8.97 4.90
C LYS A 100 11.22 -10.38 4.53
N GLY A 101 11.74 -10.94 3.44
CA GLY A 101 11.32 -12.25 2.93
C GLY A 101 9.87 -12.26 2.43
N MET A 102 9.34 -11.09 2.03
CA MET A 102 8.03 -11.01 1.40
C MET A 102 8.19 -11.30 -0.10
N GLU A 103 7.39 -12.23 -0.62
CA GLU A 103 7.32 -12.49 -2.06
C GLU A 103 6.49 -11.40 -2.74
N LEU A 104 6.98 -10.91 -3.89
CA LEU A 104 6.28 -9.98 -4.78
C LEU A 104 5.57 -10.75 -5.90
#